data_AF-A0A4R6QS89-F1
#
_entry.id   AF-A0A4R6QS89-F1
#
_cell.length_a   1.000
_cell.length_b   1.000
_cell.length_c   1.000
_cell.angle_alpha   90.00
_cell.angle_beta   90.00
_cell.angle_gamma   90.00
#
_symmetry.space_group_name_H-M   'P 1'
#
loop_
_entity.id
_entity.type
_entity.pdbx_description
1 polymer ?
#
loop_
_entity_poly.entity_id
_entity_poly.type
_entity_poly.pdbx_seq_one_letter_code
_entity_poly.pdbx_strand_id
1 'polypeptide(L)'
;MPQILHACTGGTLCLPETLLCDRQDGGHLIVNPPRPVWERHELAPLELALWSLLVAATGRAMLETLPCLSDGCINYWEAGNWALNDAAAPVGPKHVREHRRVHLHLFGRSRQARHADWRWGESPRFPDYRDVKTWSAAMTPLDAAECAAVAQRVGELLASEMRLAP
;
A
#
# COMPACT_ATOMS: atom_id res chain seq x y z
N MET A 1 9.47 4.21 11.04
CA MET A 1 8.08 3.72 11.14
C MET A 1 7.24 4.45 10.10
N PRO A 2 6.42 3.75 9.30
CA PRO A 2 5.59 4.38 8.28
C PRO A 2 4.61 5.39 8.91
N GLN A 3 4.36 6.49 8.20
CA GLN A 3 3.44 7.53 8.66
C GLN A 3 2.00 7.05 8.49
N ILE A 4 1.23 7.01 9.58
CA ILE A 4 -0.20 6.70 9.54
C ILE A 4 -0.96 7.92 9.00
N LEU A 5 -1.72 7.73 7.94
CA LEU A 5 -2.55 8.75 7.31
C LEU A 5 -4.01 8.68 7.78
N HIS A 6 -4.51 7.45 7.96
CA HIS A 6 -5.87 7.19 8.44
C HIS A 6 -5.90 5.88 9.25
N ALA A 7 -6.73 5.83 10.29
CA ALA A 7 -6.94 4.64 11.10
C ALA A 7 -8.43 4.43 11.37
N CYS A 8 -8.88 3.19 11.26
CA CYS A 8 -10.26 2.79 11.52
C CYS A 8 -10.31 1.34 12.02
N THR A 9 -11.51 0.81 12.22
CA THR A 9 -11.71 -0.60 12.62
C THR A 9 -11.23 -1.61 11.59
N GLY A 10 -11.10 -1.20 10.31
CA GLY A 10 -10.52 -2.02 9.23
C GLY A 10 -8.99 -2.02 9.19
N GLY A 11 -8.32 -1.24 10.04
CA GLY A 11 -6.86 -1.16 10.12
C GLY A 11 -6.32 0.23 9.85
N THR A 12 -5.16 0.30 9.19
CA THR A 12 -4.44 1.57 8.99
C THR A 12 -4.02 1.76 7.54
N LEU A 13 -4.19 2.98 7.05
CA LEU A 13 -3.59 3.48 5.82
C LEU A 13 -2.31 4.22 6.17
N CYS A 14 -1.21 3.87 5.50
CA CYS A 14 0.10 4.45 5.77
C CYS A 14 0.82 4.88 4.50
N LEU A 15 1.61 5.95 4.63
CA LEU A 15 2.70 6.28 3.70
C LEU A 15 3.95 5.46 4.10
N PRO A 16 4.47 4.60 3.23
CA PRO A 16 5.64 3.77 3.55
C PRO A 16 6.95 4.56 3.49
N GLU A 17 7.92 4.16 4.31
CA GLU A 17 9.30 4.70 4.26
C GLU A 17 10.08 4.17 3.07
N THR A 18 9.85 2.89 2.71
CA THR A 18 10.43 2.25 1.54
C THR A 18 9.45 2.35 0.37
N LEU A 19 9.76 3.22 -0.59
CA LEU A 19 8.95 3.48 -1.77
C LEU A 19 9.28 2.49 -2.89
N LEU A 20 8.24 2.06 -3.58
CA LEU A 20 8.36 1.17 -4.75
C LEU A 20 7.73 1.77 -6.01
N CYS A 21 6.95 2.85 -5.87
CA CYS A 21 6.40 3.63 -6.96
C CYS A 21 6.57 5.12 -6.60
N ASP A 22 7.09 5.91 -7.54
CA ASP A 22 7.25 7.35 -7.38
C ASP A 22 5.89 8.07 -7.41
N ARG A 23 5.75 9.19 -6.71
CA ARG A 23 4.53 10.00 -6.74
C ARG A 23 4.07 10.37 -8.16
N GLN A 24 4.99 10.64 -9.08
CA GLN A 24 4.67 11.03 -10.46
C GLN A 24 4.20 9.85 -11.31
N ASP A 25 4.63 8.63 -10.97
CA ASP A 25 4.24 7.40 -11.68
C ASP A 25 2.94 6.79 -11.14
N GLY A 26 2.42 7.34 -10.04
CA GLY A 26 1.12 7.00 -9.46
C GLY A 26 1.12 6.91 -7.93
N GLY A 27 2.29 6.89 -7.30
CA GLY A 27 2.44 6.85 -5.85
C GLY A 27 2.21 5.47 -5.24
N HIS A 28 2.59 5.36 -3.97
CA HIS A 28 2.62 4.11 -3.20
C HIS A 28 2.07 4.35 -1.80
N LEU A 29 1.03 3.60 -1.44
CA LEU A 29 0.48 3.55 -0.09
C LEU A 29 0.38 2.10 0.38
N ILE A 30 0.34 1.90 1.70
CA ILE A 30 0.15 0.58 2.30
C ILE A 30 -1.09 0.60 3.19
N VAL A 31 -1.93 -0.43 3.07
CA VAL A 31 -3.05 -0.66 3.98
C VAL A 31 -2.77 -1.91 4.82
N ASN A 32 -2.64 -1.73 6.12
CA ASN A 32 -2.46 -2.81 7.08
C ASN A 32 -3.82 -3.28 7.63
N PRO A 33 -3.97 -4.59 7.92
CA PRO A 33 -5.14 -5.11 8.62
C PRO A 33 -5.25 -4.55 10.06
N PRO A 34 -6.39 -4.76 10.76
CA PRO A 34 -6.62 -4.23 12.10
C PRO A 34 -5.66 -4.77 13.16
N ARG A 35 -5.02 -5.91 12.90
CA ARG A 35 -3.96 -6.48 13.74
C ARG A 35 -2.92 -7.20 12.88
N PRO A 36 -1.68 -7.30 13.35
CA PRO A 36 -0.64 -8.02 12.62
C PRO A 36 -0.99 -9.51 12.53
N VAL A 37 -0.99 -10.04 11.30
CA VAL A 37 -1.10 -11.47 11.00
C VAL A 37 -0.05 -11.84 9.95
N TRP A 38 0.38 -13.09 9.94
CA TRP A 38 1.35 -13.57 8.94
C TRP A 38 0.68 -13.97 7.61
N GLU A 39 -0.61 -14.30 7.66
CA GLU A 39 -1.45 -14.61 6.51
C GLU A 39 -2.90 -14.10 6.69
N ARG A 40 -3.58 -13.76 5.60
CA ARG A 40 -4.94 -13.20 5.53
C ARG A 40 -5.99 -14.10 6.15
N HIS A 41 -5.86 -15.42 6.01
CA HIS A 41 -6.84 -16.37 6.58
C HIS A 41 -6.84 -16.42 8.11
N GLU A 42 -5.83 -15.82 8.76
CA GLU A 42 -5.80 -15.67 10.22
C GLU A 42 -6.76 -14.58 10.71
N LEU A 43 -7.26 -13.71 9.82
CA LEU A 43 -8.25 -12.69 10.16
C LEU A 43 -9.64 -13.34 10.31
N ALA A 44 -10.39 -12.89 11.31
CA ALA A 44 -11.80 -13.21 11.42
C ALA A 44 -12.57 -12.65 10.19
N PRO A 45 -13.70 -13.25 9.80
CA PRO A 45 -14.46 -12.80 8.63
C PRO A 45 -14.78 -11.30 8.63
N LEU A 46 -15.16 -10.76 9.80
CA LEU A 46 -15.44 -9.34 9.95
C LEU A 46 -14.20 -8.47 9.78
N GLU A 47 -13.05 -8.88 10.33
CA GLU A 47 -11.77 -8.17 10.16
C GLU A 47 -11.37 -8.14 8.67
N LEU A 48 -11.50 -9.26 7.98
CA LEU A 48 -11.20 -9.36 6.54
C LEU A 48 -12.12 -8.47 5.70
N ALA A 49 -13.42 -8.43 6.01
CA ALA A 49 -14.39 -7.59 5.32
C ALA A 49 -14.09 -6.09 5.52
N LEU A 50 -13.86 -5.67 6.78
CA LEU A 50 -13.53 -4.28 7.09
C LEU A 50 -12.20 -3.83 6.49
N TRP A 51 -11.18 -4.69 6.52
CA TRP A 51 -9.90 -4.41 5.85
C TRP A 51 -10.06 -4.30 4.34
N SER A 52 -10.88 -5.15 3.72
CA SER A 52 -11.17 -5.08 2.28
C SER A 52 -11.88 -3.78 1.89
N LEU A 53 -12.80 -3.28 2.74
CA LEU A 53 -13.43 -1.98 2.54
C LEU A 53 -12.42 -0.83 2.63
N LEU A 54 -11.50 -0.86 3.60
CA LEU A 54 -10.43 0.15 3.71
C LEU A 54 -9.49 0.12 2.49
N VAL A 55 -9.13 -1.06 1.99
CA VAL A 55 -8.34 -1.22 0.75
C VAL A 55 -9.08 -0.60 -0.45
N ALA A 56 -10.36 -0.93 -0.63
CA ALA A 56 -11.16 -0.40 -1.73
C ALA A 56 -11.33 1.13 -1.62
N ALA A 57 -11.59 1.65 -0.42
CA ALA A 57 -11.72 3.07 -0.16
C ALA A 57 -10.41 3.81 -0.47
N THR A 58 -9.28 3.23 -0.09
CA THR A 58 -7.96 3.80 -0.40
C THR A 58 -7.71 3.86 -1.90
N GLY A 59 -7.98 2.76 -2.63
CA GLY A 59 -7.81 2.73 -4.08
C GLY A 59 -8.69 3.77 -4.79
N ARG A 60 -9.95 3.89 -4.39
CA ARG A 60 -10.87 4.91 -4.94
C ARG A 60 -10.41 6.32 -4.59
N ALA A 61 -10.03 6.58 -3.34
CA ALA A 61 -9.53 7.88 -2.91
C ALA A 61 -8.29 8.30 -3.70
N MET A 62 -7.33 7.39 -3.95
CA MET A 62 -6.17 7.67 -4.79
C MET A 62 -6.57 8.11 -6.19
N LEU A 63 -7.49 7.39 -6.85
CA LEU A 63 -7.97 7.74 -8.20
C LEU A 63 -8.68 9.09 -8.25
N GLU A 64 -9.46 9.42 -7.21
CA GLU A 64 -10.25 10.65 -7.16
C GLU A 64 -9.42 11.89 -6.77
N THR A 65 -8.28 11.71 -6.10
CA THR A 65 -7.54 12.83 -5.48
C THR A 65 -6.14 13.05 -6.05
N LEU A 66 -5.50 12.06 -6.66
CA LEU A 66 -4.15 12.19 -7.21
C LEU A 66 -4.21 12.56 -8.71
N PRO A 67 -3.77 13.76 -9.11
CA PRO A 67 -3.87 14.21 -10.50
C PRO A 67 -3.09 13.33 -11.49
N CYS A 68 -1.96 12.72 -11.05
CA CYS A 68 -1.17 11.82 -11.88
C CYS A 68 -1.92 10.53 -12.27
N LEU A 69 -3.05 10.24 -11.61
CA LEU A 69 -3.92 9.10 -11.87
C LEU A 69 -5.16 9.43 -12.70
N SER A 70 -5.24 10.62 -13.32
CA SER A 70 -6.24 10.88 -14.36
C SER A 70 -6.12 9.83 -15.47
N ASP A 71 -7.21 9.07 -15.71
CA ASP A 71 -7.25 7.90 -16.60
C ASP A 71 -6.26 6.77 -16.26
N GLY A 72 -5.80 6.74 -15.01
CA GLY A 72 -4.96 5.71 -14.43
C GLY A 72 -5.75 4.57 -13.79
N CYS A 73 -5.05 3.68 -13.10
CA CYS A 73 -5.66 2.59 -12.33
C CYS A 73 -4.84 2.27 -11.08
N ILE A 74 -5.30 1.30 -10.28
CA ILE A 74 -4.60 0.83 -9.08
C ILE A 74 -4.12 -0.61 -9.29
N ASN A 75 -2.91 -0.91 -8.82
CA ASN A 75 -2.44 -2.28 -8.61
C ASN A 75 -2.42 -2.59 -7.12
N TYR A 76 -2.94 -3.77 -6.79
CA TYR A 76 -3.07 -4.31 -5.44
C TYR A 76 -2.07 -5.45 -5.30
N TRP A 77 -1.10 -5.31 -4.39
CA TRP A 77 -0.05 -6.30 -4.23
C TRP A 77 0.17 -6.63 -2.76
N GLU A 78 0.21 -7.91 -2.44
CA GLU A 78 0.58 -8.41 -1.11
C GLU A 78 1.81 -9.30 -1.31
N ALA A 79 2.94 -8.87 -0.76
CA ALA A 79 4.16 -9.66 -0.79
C ALA A 79 5.04 -9.30 0.40
N GLY A 80 4.65 -9.74 1.60
CA GLY A 80 5.47 -9.63 2.82
C GLY A 80 6.80 -10.41 2.80
N ASN A 81 7.33 -10.77 1.63
CA ASN A 81 8.44 -11.71 1.45
C ASN A 81 9.80 -11.12 1.85
N TRP A 82 9.99 -9.81 1.73
CA TRP A 82 11.26 -9.19 2.12
C TRP A 82 11.55 -9.29 3.60
N ALA A 83 10.53 -9.37 4.45
CA ALA A 83 10.71 -9.66 5.86
C ALA A 83 11.33 -11.04 6.11
N LEU A 84 11.28 -11.96 5.14
CA LEU A 84 11.85 -13.31 5.21
C LEU A 84 13.26 -13.41 4.63
N ASN A 85 13.77 -12.35 4.00
CA ASN A 85 15.13 -12.36 3.46
C ASN A 85 16.14 -12.49 4.62
N ASP A 86 17.16 -13.33 4.49
CA ASP A 86 18.16 -13.54 5.55
C ASP A 86 18.92 -12.25 5.93
N ALA A 87 19.04 -11.30 4.99
CA ALA A 87 19.65 -10.00 5.24
C ALA A 87 18.65 -8.95 5.81
N ALA A 88 17.36 -9.27 5.92
CA ALA A 88 16.40 -8.45 6.68
C ALA A 88 16.58 -8.66 8.18
N ALA A 89 16.30 -7.62 8.96
CA ALA A 89 16.37 -7.70 10.41
C ALA A 89 15.18 -8.55 10.95
N PRO A 90 15.41 -9.42 11.95
CA PRO A 90 16.71 -9.83 12.49
C PRO A 90 17.50 -10.69 11.49
N VAL A 91 18.82 -10.47 11.35
CA VAL A 91 19.65 -11.17 10.35
C VAL A 91 19.67 -12.69 10.60
N GLY A 92 19.57 -13.47 9.53
CA GLY A 92 19.57 -14.93 9.52
C GLY A 92 18.23 -15.54 9.08
N PRO A 93 18.14 -16.88 9.06
CA PRO A 93 16.93 -17.61 8.68
C PRO A 93 15.73 -17.25 9.54
N LYS A 94 14.54 -17.17 8.93
CA LYS A 94 13.32 -16.69 9.59
C LYS A 94 12.18 -17.68 9.48
N HIS A 95 11.46 -17.85 10.58
CA HIS A 95 10.20 -18.56 10.58
C HIS A 95 9.09 -17.68 10.01
N VAL A 96 8.34 -18.21 9.02
CA VAL A 96 7.36 -17.43 8.25
C VAL A 96 6.29 -16.80 9.13
N ARG A 97 5.76 -17.54 10.11
CA ARG A 97 4.69 -17.05 11.00
C ARG A 97 5.14 -15.92 11.91
N GLU A 98 6.42 -15.89 12.24
CA GLU A 98 6.98 -14.93 13.19
C GLU A 98 7.39 -13.62 12.53
N HIS A 99 7.77 -13.65 11.25
CA HIS A 99 8.41 -12.51 10.58
C HIS A 99 7.59 -11.92 9.44
N ARG A 100 6.85 -12.74 8.68
CA ARG A 100 5.99 -12.24 7.61
C ARG A 100 4.81 -11.50 8.22
N ARG A 101 4.44 -10.37 7.65
CA ARG A 101 3.24 -9.61 8.03
C ARG A 101 2.44 -9.24 6.81
N VAL A 102 1.14 -9.52 6.86
CA VAL A 102 0.18 -9.12 5.84
C VAL A 102 0.04 -7.61 5.84
N HIS A 103 0.13 -7.04 4.65
CA HIS A 103 -0.19 -5.66 4.33
C HIS A 103 -0.38 -5.57 2.83
N LEU A 104 -1.23 -4.65 2.38
CA LEU A 104 -1.52 -4.52 0.96
C LEU A 104 -0.90 -3.24 0.44
N HIS A 105 0.00 -3.37 -0.53
CA HIS A 105 0.53 -2.25 -1.30
C HIS A 105 -0.50 -1.83 -2.34
N LEU A 106 -0.86 -0.54 -2.31
CA LEU A 106 -1.64 0.09 -3.35
C LEU A 106 -0.72 0.99 -4.13
N PHE A 107 -0.57 0.65 -5.41
CA PHE A 107 0.23 1.40 -6.35
C PHE A 107 -0.68 2.07 -7.35
N GLY A 108 -0.59 3.39 -7.44
CA GLY A 108 -1.17 4.07 -8.59
C GLY A 108 -0.40 3.70 -9.86
N ARG A 109 -1.14 3.60 -10.96
CA ARG A 109 -0.60 3.39 -12.30
C ARG A 109 -0.98 4.59 -13.15
N SER A 110 -0.01 5.47 -13.38
CA SER A 110 -0.17 6.59 -14.30
C SER A 110 0.08 6.13 -15.75
N ARG A 111 -0.72 6.64 -16.69
CA ARG A 111 -0.41 6.55 -18.13
C ARG A 111 0.88 7.28 -18.50
N GLN A 112 1.29 8.23 -17.68
CA GLN A 112 2.47 9.07 -17.88
C GLN A 112 3.70 8.52 -17.12
N ALA A 113 3.61 7.30 -16.59
CA ALA A 113 4.69 6.70 -15.82
C ALA A 113 5.99 6.65 -16.64
N ARG A 114 7.08 7.13 -16.02
CA ARG A 114 8.38 7.30 -16.67
C ARG A 114 9.38 6.21 -16.27
N HIS A 115 9.19 5.60 -15.10
CA HIS A 115 10.08 4.54 -14.65
C HIS A 115 9.95 3.29 -15.54
N ALA A 116 11.08 2.75 -15.99
CA ALA A 116 11.13 1.64 -16.95
C ALA A 116 10.41 0.38 -16.44
N ASP A 117 10.46 0.16 -15.13
CA ASP A 117 9.79 -0.96 -14.46
C ASP A 117 8.31 -0.70 -14.10
N TRP A 118 7.76 0.48 -14.43
CA TRP A 118 6.37 0.87 -14.16
C TRP A 118 5.57 1.24 -15.41
N ARG A 119 6.13 1.02 -16.61
CA ARG A 119 5.52 1.37 -17.90
C ARG A 119 4.05 0.99 -17.99
N TRP A 120 3.24 1.90 -18.51
CA TRP A 120 1.81 1.67 -18.71
C TRP A 120 1.55 0.42 -19.56
N GLY A 121 0.57 -0.39 -19.15
CA GLY A 121 0.20 -1.65 -19.81
C GLY A 121 1.04 -2.86 -19.40
N GLU A 122 2.16 -2.66 -18.72
CA GLU A 122 3.02 -3.74 -18.23
C GLU A 122 2.80 -4.02 -16.74
N SER A 123 3.09 -5.26 -16.32
CA SER A 123 3.21 -5.60 -14.90
C SER A 123 4.39 -4.84 -14.27
N PRO A 124 4.24 -4.29 -13.05
CA PRO A 124 5.37 -3.68 -12.35
C PRO A 124 6.49 -4.67 -12.11
N ARG A 125 7.74 -4.22 -12.20
CA ARG A 125 8.91 -4.96 -11.73
C ARG A 125 9.47 -4.31 -10.48
N PHE A 126 9.70 -5.12 -9.45
CA PHE A 126 10.25 -4.68 -8.17
C PHE A 126 11.74 -5.06 -8.07
N PRO A 127 12.55 -4.29 -7.32
CA PRO A 127 13.96 -4.58 -7.15
C PRO A 127 14.17 -5.87 -6.34
N ASP A 128 15.37 -6.44 -6.45
CA ASP A 128 15.83 -7.41 -5.48
C ASP A 128 15.94 -6.76 -4.09
N TYR A 129 15.82 -7.58 -3.04
CA TYR A 129 15.93 -7.10 -1.65
C TYR A 129 17.23 -6.30 -1.39
N ARG A 130 18.35 -6.70 -2.02
CA ARG A 130 19.65 -6.03 -1.85
C ARG A 130 19.65 -4.59 -2.39
N ASP A 131 18.80 -4.30 -3.37
CA ASP A 131 18.78 -3.03 -4.10
C ASP A 131 17.64 -2.10 -3.64
N VAL A 132 16.75 -2.59 -2.77
CA VAL A 132 15.53 -1.87 -2.36
C VAL A 132 15.81 -0.48 -1.79
N LYS A 133 16.89 -0.32 -1.03
CA LYS A 133 17.25 0.98 -0.44
C LYS A 133 17.66 1.99 -1.50
N THR A 134 18.50 1.58 -2.44
CA THR A 134 18.95 2.41 -3.56
C THR A 134 17.78 2.76 -4.46
N TRP A 135 16.93 1.77 -4.76
CA TRP A 135 15.71 1.95 -5.53
C TRP A 135 14.78 2.98 -4.90
N SER A 136 14.44 2.80 -3.63
CA SER A 136 13.54 3.70 -2.90
C SER A 136 14.12 5.11 -2.76
N ALA A 137 15.44 5.27 -2.66
CA ALA A 137 16.08 6.58 -2.51
C ALA A 137 15.97 7.46 -3.77
N ALA A 138 15.72 6.85 -4.94
CA ALA A 138 15.50 7.57 -6.19
C ALA A 138 14.06 8.06 -6.37
N MET A 139 13.16 7.75 -5.43
CA MET A 139 11.73 8.05 -5.50
C MET A 139 11.34 9.15 -4.52
N THR A 140 10.32 9.91 -4.89
CA THR A 140 9.68 10.92 -4.04
C THR A 140 8.35 10.37 -3.52
N PRO A 141 8.08 10.43 -2.20
CA PRO A 141 6.80 10.02 -1.65
C PRO A 141 5.69 11.00 -2.07
N LEU A 142 4.43 10.60 -1.88
CA LEU A 142 3.33 11.55 -1.91
C LEU A 142 3.59 12.67 -0.90
N ASP A 143 3.27 13.91 -1.28
CA ASP A 143 3.45 15.04 -0.37
C ASP A 143 2.33 15.13 0.68
N ALA A 144 2.46 16.08 1.61
CA ALA A 144 1.53 16.25 2.70
C ALA A 144 0.10 16.59 2.24
N ALA A 145 -0.05 17.35 1.15
CA ALA A 145 -1.36 17.74 0.64
C ALA A 145 -2.04 16.55 -0.05
N GLU A 146 -1.29 15.80 -0.85
CA GLU A 146 -1.75 14.54 -1.46
C GLU A 146 -2.17 13.52 -0.39
N CYS A 147 -1.32 13.33 0.63
CA CYS A 147 -1.62 12.44 1.76
C CYS A 147 -2.90 12.86 2.50
N ALA A 148 -3.06 14.15 2.79
CA ALA A 148 -4.23 14.67 3.48
C ALA A 148 -5.51 14.50 2.66
N ALA A 149 -5.46 14.77 1.34
CA ALA A 149 -6.59 14.61 0.45
C ALA A 149 -7.05 13.14 0.36
N VAL A 150 -6.09 12.20 0.19
CA VAL A 150 -6.40 10.77 0.19
C VAL A 150 -7.01 10.35 1.53
N ALA A 151 -6.41 10.73 2.65
CA ALA A 151 -6.89 10.34 3.99
C ALA A 151 -8.30 10.86 4.29
N GLN A 152 -8.57 12.12 3.96
CA GLN A 152 -9.89 12.71 4.09
C GLN A 152 -10.90 11.92 3.26
N ARG A 153 -10.57 11.67 1.98
CA ARG A 153 -11.49 11.01 1.07
C ARG A 153 -11.79 9.56 1.46
N VAL A 154 -10.79 8.83 1.99
CA VAL A 154 -11.00 7.51 2.58
C VAL A 154 -12.01 7.57 3.72
N GLY A 155 -11.87 8.52 4.64
CA GLY A 155 -12.79 8.69 5.76
C GLY A 155 -14.24 8.95 5.31
N GLU A 156 -14.42 9.80 4.30
CA GLU A 156 -15.73 10.08 3.70
C GLU A 156 -16.35 8.82 3.09
N LEU A 157 -15.58 8.08 2.27
CA LEU A 157 -16.05 6.86 1.59
C LEU A 157 -16.48 5.78 2.59
N LEU A 158 -15.71 5.58 3.66
CA LEU A 158 -16.04 4.61 4.70
C LEU A 158 -17.27 5.02 5.53
N ALA A 159 -17.50 6.33 5.68
CA ALA A 159 -18.67 6.83 6.38
C ALA A 159 -19.97 6.72 5.56
N SER A 160 -19.89 6.77 4.22
CA SER A 160 -21.06 6.86 3.35
C SER A 160 -21.38 5.57 2.56
N GLU A 161 -20.42 5.07 1.77
CA GLU A 161 -20.64 4.10 0.70
C GLU A 161 -19.99 2.74 0.99
N MET A 162 -18.83 2.75 1.64
CA MET A 162 -17.98 1.57 1.87
C MET A 162 -18.03 1.12 3.32
N ARG A 163 -19.24 0.83 3.79
CA ARG A 163 -19.51 0.30 5.13
C ARG A 163 -20.27 -1.02 5.05
N LEU A 164 -20.11 -1.85 6.06
CA LEU A 164 -20.96 -3.03 6.22
C LEU A 164 -22.39 -2.58 6.58
N ALA A 165 -23.38 -3.29 6.05
CA ALA A 165 -24.75 -3.10 6.50
C ALA A 165 -24.85 -3.42 8.00
N PRO A 166 -25.67 -2.67 8.76
CA PRO A 166 -25.94 -2.98 10.16
C PRO A 166 -26.62 -4.35 10.32
#